data_AF-A5KE81-F1
#
_entry.id   AF-A5KE81-F1
#
_cell.length_a   1.000
_cell.length_b   1.000
_cell.length_c   1.000
_cell.angle_alpha   90.00
_cell.angle_beta   90.00
_cell.angle_gamma   90.00
#
_symmetry.space_group_name_H-M   'P 1'
#
loop_
_entity.id
_entity.type
_entity.pdbx_description
1 polymer ?
#
loop_
_entity_poly.entity_id
_entity_poly.type
_entity_poly.pdbx_seq_one_letter_code
_entity_poly.pdbx_strand_id
1 'polypeptide(L)'
;MNYIEWPNYVCNNPRKNPSEWDSDDKKICEDFIRLFIFMSQDRHTKTVLDINDYKFLNFWLNKKLREKGKEDKFISNFFTYLNNNKDIFDGDNKLKGKLQDISSGEWEKMDLLYNLHHNYSKIRNEIFNTEKEKKCKNYAKNCVEKMEKAIKEYGESPDTEFYDALREFSHLYTYDQYNSVSCRNVNLPQLPKLKPLTINSENSEQDGKGPKKTVKEVKKEVVIKCDEESNTFDIVNFRNTDNYVCYNILLKFFFIITPLKEKKYT
;
A
#
# COMPACT_ATOMS: atom_id res chain seq x y z
N MET A 1 20.40 -25.67 -7.83
CA MET A 1 19.12 -25.22 -8.41
C MET A 1 19.21 -23.71 -8.55
N ASN A 2 19.04 -23.17 -9.75
CA ASN A 2 19.22 -21.73 -10.00
C ASN A 2 18.02 -20.93 -9.47
N TYR A 3 18.23 -19.69 -9.01
CA TYR A 3 17.15 -18.77 -8.53
C TYR A 3 15.99 -18.61 -9.53
N ILE A 4 16.25 -18.83 -10.82
CA ILE A 4 15.26 -18.76 -11.91
C ILE A 4 14.23 -19.90 -11.84
N GLU A 5 14.58 -21.04 -11.22
CA GLU A 5 13.74 -22.26 -11.19
C GLU A 5 12.90 -22.39 -9.91
N TRP A 6 13.24 -21.66 -8.85
CA TRP A 6 12.53 -21.75 -7.56
C TRP A 6 11.04 -21.42 -7.64
N PRO A 7 10.60 -20.35 -8.35
CA PRO A 7 9.17 -20.07 -8.47
C PRO A 7 8.41 -21.27 -9.05
N ASN A 8 8.92 -21.86 -10.13
CA ASN A 8 8.25 -22.98 -10.77
C ASN A 8 8.24 -24.22 -9.87
N TYR A 9 9.37 -24.53 -9.22
CA TYR A 9 9.50 -25.70 -8.35
C TYR A 9 8.61 -25.63 -7.10
N VAL A 10 8.42 -24.44 -6.53
CA VAL A 10 7.51 -24.23 -5.40
C VAL A 10 6.07 -24.22 -5.88
N CYS A 11 5.76 -23.51 -6.95
CA CYS A 11 4.39 -23.18 -7.31
C CYS A 11 3.74 -24.11 -8.34
N ASN A 12 4.45 -25.06 -8.95
CA ASN A 12 3.86 -26.03 -9.89
C ASN A 12 4.10 -27.49 -9.51
N ASN A 13 4.73 -27.78 -8.38
CA ASN A 13 4.99 -29.16 -7.98
C ASN A 13 3.74 -29.79 -7.37
N PRO A 14 3.11 -30.79 -8.02
CA PRO A 14 1.86 -31.40 -7.54
C PRO A 14 2.02 -32.17 -6.24
N ARG A 15 3.25 -32.50 -5.82
CA ARG A 15 3.51 -33.14 -4.51
C ARG A 15 3.53 -32.14 -3.36
N LYS A 16 3.70 -30.86 -3.66
CA LYS A 16 3.80 -29.79 -2.66
C LYS A 16 2.54 -28.96 -2.63
N ASN A 17 2.07 -28.54 -3.81
CA ASN A 17 0.92 -27.66 -3.92
C ASN A 17 -0.40 -28.32 -3.50
N PRO A 18 -1.34 -27.54 -2.97
CA PRO A 18 -2.72 -27.96 -2.83
C PRO A 18 -3.33 -28.34 -4.18
N SER A 19 -4.12 -29.42 -4.21
CA SER A 19 -4.84 -29.88 -5.41
C SER A 19 -5.88 -28.88 -5.93
N GLU A 20 -6.28 -27.93 -5.08
CA GLU A 20 -7.27 -26.88 -5.37
C GLU A 20 -6.71 -25.67 -6.13
N TRP A 21 -5.39 -25.58 -6.34
CA TRP A 21 -4.79 -24.45 -7.05
C TRP A 21 -5.02 -24.51 -8.56
N ASP A 22 -5.67 -23.48 -9.08
CA ASP A 22 -5.83 -23.26 -10.52
C ASP A 22 -4.57 -22.61 -11.15
N SER A 23 -4.65 -22.22 -12.43
CA SER A 23 -3.53 -21.57 -13.10
C SER A 23 -3.21 -20.17 -12.57
N ASP A 24 -4.22 -19.43 -12.11
CA ASP A 24 -4.06 -18.08 -11.55
C ASP A 24 -3.37 -18.14 -10.19
N ASP A 25 -3.73 -19.12 -9.35
CA ASP A 25 -3.12 -19.34 -8.04
C ASP A 25 -1.62 -19.63 -8.16
N LYS A 26 -1.27 -20.51 -9.09
CA LYS A 26 0.13 -20.85 -9.39
C LYS A 26 0.89 -19.63 -9.90
N LYS A 27 0.28 -18.85 -10.79
CA LYS A 27 0.87 -17.61 -11.30
C LYS A 27 1.13 -16.61 -10.17
N ILE A 28 0.15 -16.37 -9.29
CA ILE A 28 0.30 -15.48 -8.13
C ILE A 28 1.43 -15.96 -7.21
N CYS A 29 1.53 -17.26 -6.96
CA CYS A 29 2.63 -17.83 -6.17
C CYS A 29 3.99 -17.55 -6.82
N GLU A 30 4.15 -17.80 -8.12
CA GLU A 30 5.42 -17.57 -8.80
C GLU A 30 5.81 -16.09 -8.79
N ASP A 31 4.82 -15.24 -9.04
CA ASP A 31 4.93 -13.80 -9.07
C ASP A 31 5.34 -13.22 -7.71
N PHE A 32 4.75 -13.73 -6.63
CA PHE A 32 5.18 -13.40 -5.26
C PHE A 32 6.65 -13.75 -5.01
N ILE A 33 7.07 -14.98 -5.36
CA ILE A 33 8.45 -15.43 -5.14
C ILE A 33 9.43 -14.58 -5.96
N ARG A 34 9.10 -14.28 -7.22
CA ARG A 34 9.90 -13.39 -8.07
C ARG A 34 10.05 -12.00 -7.46
N LEU A 35 8.94 -11.42 -6.97
CA LEU A 35 8.93 -10.11 -6.32
C LEU A 35 9.83 -10.10 -5.07
N PHE A 36 9.68 -11.08 -4.19
CA PHE A 36 10.49 -11.19 -2.98
C PHE A 36 11.99 -11.36 -3.31
N ILE A 37 12.33 -12.23 -4.26
CA ILE A 37 13.71 -12.45 -4.68
C ILE A 37 14.29 -11.15 -5.25
N PHE A 38 13.55 -10.46 -6.12
CA PHE A 38 13.97 -9.20 -6.72
C PHE A 38 14.26 -8.14 -5.65
N MET A 39 13.32 -7.94 -4.71
CA MET A 39 13.49 -7.00 -3.60
C MET A 39 14.67 -7.40 -2.69
N SER A 40 14.93 -8.69 -2.52
CA SER A 40 16.04 -9.22 -1.72
C SER A 40 17.40 -9.20 -2.41
N GLN A 41 17.44 -8.97 -3.73
CA GLN A 41 18.64 -9.09 -4.56
C GLN A 41 19.49 -7.83 -4.67
N ASP A 42 19.09 -6.70 -4.09
CA ASP A 42 19.85 -5.45 -4.23
C ASP A 42 21.15 -5.46 -3.39
N ARG A 43 22.15 -6.17 -3.94
CA ARG A 43 23.49 -6.34 -3.37
C ARG A 43 24.37 -5.09 -3.59
N HIS A 44 23.92 -4.12 -4.37
CA HIS A 44 24.70 -2.91 -4.70
C HIS A 44 24.38 -1.74 -3.78
N THR A 45 23.20 -1.71 -3.14
CA THR A 45 22.74 -0.59 -2.30
C THR A 45 22.75 -0.89 -0.79
N LYS A 46 23.07 -2.11 -0.35
CA LYS A 46 22.99 -2.55 1.06
C LYS A 46 21.60 -2.35 1.69
N THR A 47 20.53 -2.25 0.90
CA THR A 47 19.19 -2.13 1.46
C THR A 47 18.71 -3.51 1.90
N VAL A 48 18.92 -3.79 3.18
CA VAL A 48 18.21 -4.85 3.90
C VAL A 48 16.73 -4.48 3.87
N LEU A 49 15.87 -5.39 3.41
CA LEU A 49 14.42 -5.19 3.48
C LEU A 49 14.01 -4.81 4.89
N ASP A 50 13.29 -3.70 5.02
CA ASP A 50 12.80 -3.22 6.29
C ASP A 50 11.40 -3.79 6.62
N ILE A 51 10.85 -3.40 7.76
CA ILE A 51 9.54 -3.88 8.20
C ILE A 51 8.41 -3.49 7.24
N ASN A 52 8.51 -2.35 6.55
CA ASN A 52 7.50 -1.86 5.62
C ASN A 52 7.55 -2.64 4.30
N ASP A 53 8.75 -3.04 3.86
CA ASP A 53 8.90 -3.92 2.70
C ASP A 53 8.16 -5.24 2.89
N TYR A 54 8.29 -5.84 4.07
CA TYR A 54 7.59 -7.07 4.41
C TYR A 54 6.07 -6.86 4.52
N LYS A 55 5.62 -5.74 5.12
CA LYS A 55 4.20 -5.38 5.17
C LYS A 55 3.62 -5.20 3.77
N PHE A 56 4.37 -4.57 2.86
CA PHE A 56 4.00 -4.45 1.45
C PHE A 56 3.88 -5.81 0.76
N LEU A 57 4.89 -6.68 0.90
CA LEU A 57 4.85 -8.03 0.33
C LEU A 57 3.62 -8.82 0.82
N ASN A 58 3.34 -8.74 2.11
CA ASN A 58 2.17 -9.40 2.70
C ASN A 58 0.84 -8.87 2.16
N PHE A 59 0.71 -7.54 2.09
CA PHE A 59 -0.47 -6.87 1.53
C PHE A 59 -0.65 -7.19 0.05
N TRP A 60 0.43 -7.13 -0.74
CA TRP A 60 0.40 -7.40 -2.18
C TRP A 60 -0.15 -8.80 -2.46
N LEU A 61 0.30 -9.81 -1.72
CA LEU A 61 -0.16 -11.17 -1.91
C LEU A 61 -1.64 -11.34 -1.52
N ASN A 62 -2.06 -10.79 -0.37
CA ASN A 62 -3.47 -10.77 0.04
C ASN A 62 -4.35 -10.11 -1.03
N LYS A 63 -3.91 -8.96 -1.55
CA LYS A 63 -4.63 -8.22 -2.60
C LYS A 63 -4.83 -9.06 -3.84
N LYS A 64 -3.77 -9.71 -4.34
CA LYS A 64 -3.83 -10.51 -5.57
C LYS A 64 -4.79 -11.68 -5.45
N LEU A 65 -4.79 -12.37 -4.31
CA LEU A 65 -5.74 -13.47 -4.07
C LEU A 65 -7.18 -12.97 -3.99
N ARG A 66 -7.43 -11.85 -3.31
CA ARG A 66 -8.77 -11.26 -3.17
C ARG A 66 -9.29 -10.67 -4.47
N GLU A 67 -8.44 -10.08 -5.31
CA GLU A 67 -8.78 -9.63 -6.67
C GLU A 67 -9.22 -10.80 -7.57
N LYS A 68 -8.76 -12.02 -7.28
CA LYS A 68 -9.22 -13.26 -7.92
C LYS A 68 -10.46 -13.87 -7.26
N GLY A 69 -11.08 -13.18 -6.31
CA GLY A 69 -12.28 -13.65 -5.62
C GLY A 69 -12.05 -14.86 -4.72
N LYS A 70 -10.82 -15.09 -4.27
CA LYS A 70 -10.50 -16.22 -3.38
C LYS A 70 -11.06 -15.96 -1.98
N GLU A 71 -11.70 -16.97 -1.39
CA GLU A 71 -12.28 -16.91 -0.06
C GLU A 71 -11.19 -16.92 1.04
N ASP A 72 -11.51 -16.41 2.23
CA ASP A 72 -10.58 -16.31 3.36
C ASP A 72 -9.90 -17.64 3.72
N LYS A 73 -10.65 -18.75 3.68
CA LYS A 73 -10.10 -20.09 3.95
C LYS A 73 -9.01 -20.47 2.94
N PHE A 74 -9.23 -20.18 1.66
CA PHE A 74 -8.25 -20.44 0.61
C PHE A 74 -7.01 -19.56 0.80
N ILE A 75 -7.20 -18.27 1.11
CA ILE A 75 -6.10 -17.34 1.37
C ILE A 75 -5.25 -17.83 2.54
N SER A 76 -5.86 -18.22 3.66
CA SER A 76 -5.15 -18.74 4.83
C SER A 76 -4.36 -20.03 4.50
N ASN A 77 -4.95 -20.94 3.73
CA ASN A 77 -4.25 -22.13 3.22
C ASN A 77 -3.05 -21.77 2.32
N PHE A 78 -3.21 -20.76 1.46
CA PHE A 78 -2.16 -20.28 0.57
C PHE A 78 -0.96 -19.70 1.35
N PHE A 79 -1.23 -18.88 2.37
CA PHE A 79 -0.20 -18.34 3.27
C PHE A 79 0.49 -19.44 4.08
N THR A 80 -0.26 -20.42 4.56
CA THR A 80 0.29 -21.60 5.26
C THR A 80 1.23 -22.38 4.34
N TYR A 81 0.81 -22.62 3.09
CA TYR A 81 1.63 -23.30 2.10
C TYR A 81 2.96 -22.59 1.84
N LEU A 82 2.92 -21.28 1.58
CA LEU A 82 4.14 -20.50 1.37
C LEU A 82 5.04 -20.51 2.62
N ASN A 83 4.47 -20.35 3.82
CA ASN A 83 5.24 -20.40 5.06
C ASN A 83 5.95 -21.74 5.29
N ASN A 84 5.35 -22.85 4.85
CA ASN A 84 5.94 -24.19 4.96
C ASN A 84 6.99 -24.48 3.88
N ASN A 85 7.00 -23.72 2.79
CA ASN A 85 7.89 -23.94 1.64
C ASN A 85 8.90 -22.80 1.43
N LYS A 86 8.89 -21.77 2.26
CA LYS A 86 9.74 -20.58 2.08
C LYS A 86 11.22 -20.87 2.16
N ASP A 87 11.66 -21.85 2.94
CA ASP A 87 13.09 -22.22 3.04
C ASP A 87 13.71 -22.59 1.68
N ILE A 88 12.88 -22.92 0.68
CA ILE A 88 13.32 -23.19 -0.69
C ILE A 88 13.78 -21.92 -1.41
N PHE A 89 13.13 -20.77 -1.16
CA PHE A 89 13.39 -19.51 -1.86
C PHE A 89 13.87 -18.36 -0.96
N ASP A 90 13.83 -18.55 0.36
CA ASP A 90 14.23 -17.63 1.41
C ASP A 90 15.18 -18.34 2.39
N GLY A 91 16.36 -18.73 1.88
CA GLY A 91 17.34 -19.50 2.67
C GLY A 91 17.87 -18.77 3.92
N ASP A 92 17.73 -17.44 3.97
CA ASP A 92 18.09 -16.61 5.13
C ASP A 92 16.91 -16.44 6.11
N ASN A 93 15.74 -17.01 5.81
CA ASN A 93 14.51 -16.95 6.60
C ASN A 93 14.04 -15.50 6.90
N LYS A 94 14.19 -14.60 5.93
CA LYS A 94 13.77 -13.18 6.01
C LYS A 94 12.27 -13.02 6.16
N LEU A 95 11.48 -13.95 5.62
CA LEU A 95 10.02 -14.00 5.69
C LEU A 95 9.50 -14.68 6.95
N LYS A 96 10.36 -15.02 7.92
CA LYS A 96 9.93 -15.62 9.19
C LYS A 96 8.92 -14.73 9.92
N GLY A 97 7.68 -15.22 10.07
CA GLY A 97 6.61 -14.50 10.76
C GLY A 97 6.14 -13.23 10.04
N LYS A 98 6.50 -13.04 8.75
CA LYS A 98 6.15 -11.85 7.97
C LYS A 98 4.98 -12.04 7.01
N LEU A 99 4.65 -13.29 6.68
CA LEU A 99 3.56 -13.65 5.79
C LEU A 99 2.39 -14.20 6.59
N GLN A 100 1.28 -13.47 6.59
CA GLN A 100 0.05 -13.79 7.30
C GLN A 100 -1.15 -13.34 6.47
N ASP A 101 -2.19 -14.15 6.43
CA ASP A 101 -3.47 -13.73 5.86
C ASP A 101 -4.04 -12.56 6.66
N ILE A 102 -4.62 -11.60 5.94
CA ILE A 102 -5.28 -10.44 6.53
C ILE A 102 -6.77 -10.80 6.61
N SER A 103 -7.37 -10.69 7.79
CA SER A 103 -8.80 -10.96 7.98
C SER A 103 -9.65 -10.06 7.07
N SER A 104 -10.84 -10.52 6.67
CA SER A 104 -11.71 -9.73 5.77
C SER A 104 -11.99 -8.31 6.30
N GLY A 105 -12.26 -8.15 7.59
CA GLY A 105 -12.52 -6.83 8.18
C GLY A 105 -11.32 -5.88 8.15
N GLU A 106 -10.11 -6.39 8.41
CA GLU A 106 -8.88 -5.59 8.31
C GLU A 106 -8.51 -5.32 6.84
N TRP A 107 -8.79 -6.28 5.97
CA TRP A 107 -8.58 -6.13 4.53
C TRP A 107 -9.40 -4.98 3.95
N GLU A 108 -10.69 -4.88 4.28
CA GLU A 108 -11.57 -3.82 3.77
C GLU A 108 -11.04 -2.42 4.11
N LYS A 109 -10.57 -2.24 5.36
CA LYS A 109 -9.91 -1.01 5.80
C LYS A 109 -8.64 -0.74 5.00
N MET A 110 -7.75 -1.73 4.87
CA MET A 110 -6.51 -1.57 4.11
C MET A 110 -6.75 -1.28 2.64
N ASP A 111 -7.76 -1.89 2.00
CA ASP A 111 -8.12 -1.63 0.62
C ASP A 111 -8.70 -0.22 0.45
N LEU A 112 -9.52 0.26 1.38
CA LEU A 112 -9.98 1.66 1.38
C LEU A 112 -8.81 2.64 1.41
N LEU A 113 -7.90 2.46 2.37
CA LEU A 113 -6.71 3.29 2.50
C LEU A 113 -5.82 3.19 1.25
N TYR A 114 -5.59 1.99 0.72
CA TYR A 114 -4.82 1.79 -0.51
C TYR A 114 -5.44 2.58 -1.68
N ASN A 115 -6.75 2.47 -1.88
CA ASN A 115 -7.44 3.18 -2.96
C ASN A 115 -7.36 4.70 -2.79
N LEU A 116 -7.49 5.21 -1.57
CA LEU A 116 -7.32 6.64 -1.26
C LEU A 116 -5.92 7.12 -1.69
N HIS A 117 -4.87 6.43 -1.25
CA HIS A 117 -3.49 6.81 -1.57
C HIS A 117 -3.11 6.59 -3.03
N HIS A 118 -3.65 5.56 -3.68
CA HIS A 118 -3.46 5.32 -5.10
C HIS A 118 -4.03 6.49 -5.93
N ASN A 119 -5.30 6.83 -5.74
CA ASN A 119 -5.93 7.94 -6.47
C ASN A 119 -5.27 9.28 -6.15
N TYR A 120 -4.88 9.50 -4.89
CA TYR A 120 -4.13 10.70 -4.51
C TYR A 120 -2.74 10.77 -5.18
N SER A 121 -2.03 9.64 -5.32
CA SER A 121 -0.76 9.59 -6.08
C SER A 121 -0.95 10.05 -7.52
N LYS A 122 -2.04 9.61 -8.16
CA LYS A 122 -2.40 9.99 -9.52
C LYS A 122 -2.67 11.48 -9.64
N ILE A 123 -3.41 12.04 -8.69
CA ILE A 123 -3.62 13.49 -8.60
C ILE A 123 -2.29 14.21 -8.42
N ARG A 124 -1.44 13.77 -7.50
CA ARG A 124 -0.22 14.48 -7.08
C ARG A 124 0.86 14.44 -8.16
N ASN A 125 1.11 13.27 -8.74
CA ASN A 125 2.34 12.97 -9.47
C ASN A 125 2.13 12.76 -10.96
N GLU A 126 0.93 12.37 -11.42
CA GLU A 126 0.78 12.03 -12.83
C GLU A 126 0.75 13.27 -13.74
N ILE A 127 1.41 13.17 -14.89
CA ILE A 127 1.43 14.21 -15.91
C ILE A 127 0.36 13.90 -16.97
N PHE A 128 -0.66 14.75 -17.04
CA PHE A 128 -1.77 14.60 -17.99
C PHE A 128 -1.61 15.57 -19.16
N ASN A 129 -1.29 15.04 -20.34
CA ASN A 129 -1.15 15.83 -21.57
C ASN A 129 -2.51 16.21 -22.20
N THR A 130 -3.53 15.36 -22.01
CA THR A 130 -4.90 15.55 -22.51
C THR A 130 -5.91 15.18 -21.43
N GLU A 131 -7.11 15.76 -21.50
CA GLU A 131 -8.21 15.51 -20.56
C GLU A 131 -7.85 15.72 -19.08
N LYS A 132 -6.81 16.51 -18.78
CA LYS A 132 -6.30 16.74 -17.43
C LYS A 132 -7.40 17.02 -16.41
N GLU A 133 -8.31 17.95 -16.74
CA GLU A 133 -9.40 18.32 -15.84
C GLU A 133 -10.31 17.12 -15.52
N LYS A 134 -10.72 16.37 -16.54
CA LYS A 134 -11.55 15.17 -16.40
C LYS A 134 -10.83 14.09 -15.59
N LYS A 135 -9.56 13.81 -15.90
CA LYS A 135 -8.75 12.80 -15.18
C LYS A 135 -8.55 13.16 -13.72
N CYS A 136 -8.08 14.38 -13.43
CA CYS A 136 -7.93 14.88 -12.07
C CYS A 136 -9.23 14.82 -11.27
N LYS A 137 -10.36 15.26 -11.86
CA LYS A 137 -11.67 15.19 -11.23
C LYS A 137 -12.12 13.74 -10.98
N ASN A 138 -11.81 12.81 -11.88
CA ASN A 138 -12.15 11.41 -11.72
C ASN A 138 -11.42 10.77 -10.53
N TYR A 139 -10.09 10.92 -10.44
CA TYR A 139 -9.34 10.41 -9.28
C TYR A 139 -9.77 11.08 -7.98
N ALA A 140 -10.04 12.38 -8.00
CA ALA A 140 -10.51 13.11 -6.83
C ALA A 140 -11.90 12.63 -6.38
N LYS A 141 -12.80 12.35 -7.33
CA LYS A 141 -14.10 11.75 -7.05
C LYS A 141 -13.95 10.37 -6.42
N ASN A 142 -13.04 9.53 -6.92
CA ASN A 142 -12.74 8.24 -6.31
C ASN A 142 -12.24 8.40 -4.86
N CYS A 143 -11.39 9.41 -4.57
CA CYS A 143 -10.99 9.70 -3.20
C CYS A 143 -12.18 10.05 -2.30
N VAL A 144 -13.11 10.88 -2.79
CA VAL A 144 -14.34 11.24 -2.07
C VAL A 144 -15.20 10.01 -1.80
N GLU A 145 -15.51 9.21 -2.83
CA GLU A 145 -16.34 8.01 -2.70
C GLU A 145 -15.75 7.00 -1.70
N LYS A 146 -14.42 6.81 -1.70
CA LYS A 146 -13.74 5.92 -0.76
C LYS A 146 -13.72 6.48 0.67
N MET A 147 -13.54 7.78 0.84
CA MET A 147 -13.60 8.42 2.16
C MET A 147 -15.03 8.37 2.73
N GLU A 148 -16.05 8.63 1.91
CA GLU A 148 -17.46 8.51 2.32
C GLU A 148 -17.79 7.09 2.77
N LYS A 149 -17.35 6.08 2.01
CA LYS A 149 -17.50 4.68 2.39
C LYS A 149 -16.82 4.39 3.73
N ALA A 150 -15.57 4.83 3.92
CA ALA A 150 -14.82 4.64 5.15
C ALA A 150 -15.51 5.28 6.37
N ILE A 151 -16.02 6.51 6.23
CA ILE A 151 -16.78 7.21 7.29
C ILE A 151 -18.09 6.49 7.60
N LYS A 152 -18.82 6.03 6.58
CA LYS A 152 -20.09 5.35 6.77
C LYS A 152 -19.92 4.02 7.50
N GLU A 153 -18.91 3.25 7.15
CA GLU A 153 -18.71 1.89 7.67
C GLU A 153 -17.94 1.86 9.00
N TYR A 154 -17.02 2.81 9.21
CA TYR A 154 -16.10 2.80 10.36
C TYR A 154 -16.05 4.12 11.15
N GLY A 155 -16.85 5.13 10.80
CA GLY A 155 -16.78 6.47 11.41
C GLY A 155 -17.26 6.57 12.86
N GLU A 156 -17.88 5.52 13.40
CA GLU A 156 -18.26 5.39 14.82
C GLU A 156 -17.33 4.44 15.60
N SER A 157 -16.35 3.85 14.91
CA SER A 157 -15.45 2.85 15.50
C SER A 157 -14.40 3.52 16.40
N PRO A 158 -14.10 2.95 17.58
CA PRO A 158 -12.96 3.35 18.39
C PRO A 158 -11.61 2.89 17.81
N ASP A 159 -11.58 2.33 16.59
CA ASP A 159 -10.34 2.02 15.88
C ASP A 159 -9.59 3.31 15.55
N THR A 160 -8.79 3.75 16.52
CA THR A 160 -8.01 4.98 16.43
C THR A 160 -7.00 4.91 15.30
N GLU A 161 -6.45 3.73 14.97
CA GLU A 161 -5.37 3.62 13.99
C GLU A 161 -5.90 3.83 12.56
N PHE A 162 -6.99 3.15 12.20
CA PHE A 162 -7.64 3.37 10.90
C PHE A 162 -8.17 4.80 10.78
N TYR A 163 -8.80 5.32 11.84
CA TYR A 163 -9.34 6.68 11.84
C TYR A 163 -8.25 7.75 11.74
N ASP A 164 -7.13 7.55 12.44
CA ASP A 164 -5.96 8.42 12.38
C ASP A 164 -5.37 8.42 10.96
N ALA A 165 -5.27 7.26 10.31
CA ALA A 165 -4.83 7.16 8.92
C ALA A 165 -5.76 7.93 7.95
N LEU A 166 -7.09 7.86 8.13
CA LEU A 166 -8.04 8.67 7.34
C LEU A 166 -7.87 10.18 7.59
N ARG A 167 -7.61 10.57 8.85
CA ARG A 167 -7.36 11.97 9.22
C ARG A 167 -6.08 12.49 8.58
N GLU A 168 -5.01 11.71 8.63
CA GLU A 168 -3.75 12.04 7.97
C GLU A 168 -3.91 12.15 6.46
N PHE A 169 -4.61 11.20 5.83
CA PHE A 169 -4.96 11.29 4.41
C PHE A 169 -5.73 12.58 4.09
N SER A 170 -6.69 12.97 4.94
CA SER A 170 -7.48 14.18 4.74
C SER A 170 -6.61 15.44 4.76
N HIS A 171 -5.62 15.49 5.64
CA HIS A 171 -4.61 16.56 5.66
C HIS A 171 -3.75 16.54 4.40
N LEU A 172 -3.25 15.38 3.98
CA LEU A 172 -2.43 15.23 2.78
C LEU A 172 -3.18 15.69 1.53
N TYR A 173 -4.41 15.23 1.34
CA TYR A 173 -5.24 15.62 0.21
C TYR A 173 -5.49 17.13 0.20
N THR A 174 -5.88 17.70 1.34
CA THR A 174 -6.19 19.13 1.45
C THR A 174 -4.97 20.02 1.25
N TYR A 175 -3.81 19.61 1.76
CA TYR A 175 -2.56 20.35 1.65
C TYR A 175 -1.98 20.26 0.24
N ASP A 176 -1.93 19.06 -0.34
CA ASP A 176 -1.23 18.80 -1.60
C ASP A 176 -2.10 18.90 -2.86
N GLN A 177 -3.43 19.05 -2.76
CA GLN A 177 -4.28 19.33 -3.93
C GLN A 177 -3.79 20.55 -4.74
N TYR A 178 -3.12 21.50 -4.08
CA TYR A 178 -2.57 22.71 -4.69
C TYR A 178 -1.12 22.58 -5.17
N ASN A 179 -0.46 21.45 -4.86
CA ASN A 179 0.95 21.20 -5.19
C ASN A 179 1.14 20.19 -6.33
N SER A 180 0.04 19.65 -6.87
CA SER A 180 0.09 18.73 -8.01
C SER A 180 0.67 19.39 -9.26
N VAL A 181 1.53 18.67 -9.99
CA VAL A 181 2.09 19.16 -11.27
C VAL A 181 0.97 19.39 -12.29
N SER A 182 0.07 18.42 -12.44
CA SER A 182 -1.04 18.51 -13.37
C SER A 182 -2.25 19.18 -12.73
N CYS A 183 -2.72 18.71 -11.59
CA CYS A 183 -4.05 19.06 -11.08
C CYS A 183 -4.13 20.40 -10.32
N ARG A 184 -3.01 21.15 -10.11
CA ARG A 184 -2.99 22.39 -9.30
C ARG A 184 -4.01 23.48 -9.68
N ASN A 185 -4.40 23.57 -10.96
CA ASN A 185 -5.38 24.56 -11.44
C ASN A 185 -6.75 23.94 -11.73
N VAL A 186 -6.99 22.70 -11.29
CA VAL A 186 -8.28 22.03 -11.42
C VAL A 186 -9.04 22.21 -10.11
N ASN A 187 -10.31 22.61 -10.19
CA ASN A 187 -11.18 22.63 -9.02
C ASN A 187 -11.56 21.18 -8.65
N LEU A 188 -10.89 20.63 -7.64
CA LEU A 188 -11.12 19.27 -7.15
C LEU A 188 -12.22 19.28 -6.08
N PRO A 189 -13.06 18.23 -6.01
CA PRO A 189 -14.02 18.08 -4.93
C PRO A 189 -13.31 17.99 -3.57
N GLN A 190 -13.96 18.55 -2.55
CA GLN A 190 -13.49 18.44 -1.17
C GLN A 190 -13.84 17.07 -0.59
N LEU A 191 -12.98 16.57 0.28
CA LEU A 191 -13.28 15.35 1.05
C LEU A 191 -14.40 15.62 2.06
N PRO A 192 -15.25 14.62 2.36
CA PRO A 192 -16.19 14.70 3.46
C PRO A 192 -15.43 14.89 4.79
N LYS A 193 -16.04 15.59 5.73
CA LYS A 193 -15.42 15.87 7.03
C LYS A 193 -15.50 14.64 7.93
N LEU A 194 -14.35 14.22 8.45
CA LEU A 194 -14.25 13.30 9.57
C LEU A 194 -14.82 13.97 10.84
N LYS A 195 -15.67 13.25 11.58
CA LYS A 195 -16.16 13.73 12.88
C LYS A 195 -14.99 13.81 13.87
N PRO A 196 -14.96 14.76 14.81
CA PRO A 196 -14.02 14.65 15.92
C PRO A 196 -14.27 13.33 16.65
N LEU A 197 -13.21 12.60 17.02
CA LEU A 197 -13.35 11.49 17.96
C LEU A 197 -13.97 12.06 19.24
N THR A 198 -15.11 11.54 19.68
CA THR A 198 -15.71 11.93 20.96
C THR A 198 -14.86 11.34 22.07
N ILE A 199 -13.77 12.02 22.40
CA ILE A 199 -12.99 11.70 23.58
C ILE A 199 -13.81 12.22 24.75
N ASN A 200 -14.39 11.31 25.54
CA ASN A 200 -14.82 11.67 26.88
C ASN A 200 -13.55 11.95 27.70
N SER A 201 -13.03 13.17 27.62
CA SER A 201 -11.92 13.65 28.45
C SER A 201 -12.46 14.58 29.52
N GLU A 202 -12.37 14.17 30.77
CA GLU A 202 -12.39 15.11 31.89
C GLU A 202 -11.09 15.94 31.88
N ASN A 203 -11.30 17.25 31.74
CA ASN A 203 -10.46 18.44 31.89
C ASN A 203 -9.01 18.35 32.41
N SER A 204 -8.11 19.12 31.77
CA SER A 204 -7.49 20.31 32.41
C SER A 204 -6.80 21.25 31.39
N GLU A 205 -7.16 22.53 31.49
CA GLU A 205 -6.48 23.73 30.98
C GLU A 205 -5.06 23.87 31.60
N GLN A 206 -4.06 24.65 31.14
CA GLN A 206 -4.01 25.87 30.32
C GLN A 206 -2.53 26.20 29.93
N ASP A 207 -2.40 27.09 28.94
CA ASP A 207 -1.39 28.18 28.80
C ASP A 207 -0.12 28.04 27.91
N GLY A 208 -0.06 28.88 26.85
CA GLY A 208 0.99 29.90 26.72
C GLY A 208 2.16 29.77 25.71
N LYS A 209 2.05 30.52 24.58
CA LYS A 209 3.11 31.33 23.88
C LYS A 209 3.97 30.72 22.73
N GLY A 210 3.89 31.35 21.53
CA GLY A 210 4.82 31.16 20.37
C GLY A 210 6.07 32.08 20.43
N PRO A 211 6.84 32.40 19.33
CA PRO A 211 6.60 32.13 17.89
C PRO A 211 7.86 31.86 16.95
N LYS A 212 7.58 31.75 15.63
CA LYS A 212 8.37 32.13 14.39
C LYS A 212 9.46 31.24 13.71
N LYS A 213 9.09 30.82 12.47
CA LYS A 213 9.76 30.78 11.13
C LYS A 213 11.25 30.39 10.93
N THR A 214 11.49 29.48 9.96
CA THR A 214 12.40 29.71 8.80
C THR A 214 12.06 28.81 7.60
N VAL A 215 12.13 29.38 6.40
CA VAL A 215 11.96 28.77 5.07
C VAL A 215 13.32 28.24 4.58
N LYS A 216 13.37 27.06 3.95
CA LYS A 216 14.48 26.62 3.09
C LYS A 216 13.97 25.95 1.81
N GLU A 217 14.68 26.23 0.74
CA GLU A 217 14.34 26.05 -0.67
C GLU A 217 14.18 24.59 -1.12
N VAL A 218 13.22 24.39 -2.04
CA VAL A 218 12.92 23.15 -2.72
C VAL A 218 13.88 22.98 -3.91
N LYS A 219 14.67 21.90 -3.92
CA LYS A 219 15.29 21.41 -5.16
C LYS A 219 14.22 20.64 -5.94
N LYS A 220 14.00 21.04 -7.20
CA LYS A 220 13.09 20.39 -8.14
C LYS A 220 13.56 18.96 -8.44
N GLU A 221 12.74 17.98 -8.10
CA GLU A 221 12.88 16.59 -8.59
C GLU A 221 11.97 16.37 -9.79
N VAL A 222 12.52 15.67 -10.78
CA VAL A 222 11.88 15.33 -12.05
C VAL A 222 10.76 14.31 -11.79
N VAL A 223 9.56 14.62 -12.28
CA VAL A 223 8.33 13.85 -12.01
C VAL A 223 8.11 12.81 -13.10
N ILE A 224 8.00 11.55 -12.69
CA ILE A 224 7.82 10.38 -13.55
C ILE A 224 6.45 9.74 -13.26
N LYS A 225 5.81 9.25 -14.33
CA LYS A 225 4.41 8.80 -14.45
C LYS A 225 4.23 7.34 -13.96
N CYS A 226 3.10 6.98 -13.35
CA CYS A 226 2.69 5.56 -13.21
C CYS A 226 1.61 5.28 -14.29
N ASP A 227 1.80 4.30 -15.18
CA ASP A 227 0.78 3.91 -16.19
C ASP A 227 -0.33 3.02 -15.60
N GLU A 228 -1.48 2.95 -16.28
CA GLU A 228 -2.78 2.60 -15.67
C GLU A 228 -3.68 1.65 -16.47
N GLU A 229 -3.18 0.88 -17.44
CA GLU A 229 -4.05 0.09 -18.34
C GLU A 229 -3.92 -1.44 -18.25
N SER A 230 -3.24 -1.98 -17.23
CA SER A 230 -3.15 -3.43 -17.07
C SER A 230 -3.78 -3.90 -15.75
N ASN A 231 -4.94 -4.57 -15.85
CA ASN A 231 -5.45 -5.49 -14.82
C ASN A 231 -4.49 -6.68 -14.57
N THR A 232 -3.35 -6.72 -15.25
CA THR A 232 -2.15 -7.46 -14.88
C THR A 232 -1.17 -6.52 -14.19
N PHE A 233 -0.91 -6.76 -12.91
CA PHE A 233 0.30 -6.24 -12.26
C PHE A 233 1.46 -7.04 -12.85
N ASP A 234 1.83 -6.75 -14.10
CA ASP A 234 2.90 -7.46 -14.79
C ASP A 234 4.20 -7.13 -14.09
N ILE A 235 4.65 -8.07 -13.26
CA ILE A 235 5.99 -8.15 -12.65
C ILE A 235 7.11 -8.12 -13.72
N VAL A 236 6.74 -8.17 -15.00
CA VAL A 236 7.63 -8.03 -16.15
C VAL A 236 7.81 -6.54 -16.52
N ASN A 237 8.31 -5.71 -15.59
CA ASN A 237 9.16 -4.55 -15.91
C ASN A 237 9.62 -3.76 -14.66
N PHE A 238 10.25 -4.44 -13.71
CA PHE A 238 11.09 -3.76 -12.71
C PHE A 238 12.39 -3.14 -13.30
N ARG A 239 12.51 -3.08 -14.63
CA ARG A 239 13.56 -2.33 -15.34
C ARG A 239 13.23 -0.86 -15.57
N ASN A 240 11.96 -0.44 -15.37
CA ASN A 240 11.55 0.96 -15.54
C ASN A 240 11.35 1.64 -14.17
N THR A 241 11.99 2.79 -14.00
CA THR A 241 11.97 3.68 -12.81
C THR A 241 10.58 4.12 -12.36
N ASP A 242 9.60 4.00 -13.24
CA ASP A 242 8.24 4.49 -13.14
C ASP A 242 7.41 3.73 -12.08
N ASN A 243 7.67 2.42 -11.92
CA ASN A 243 7.02 1.57 -10.91
C ASN A 243 7.57 1.77 -9.49
N TYR A 244 8.79 2.30 -9.38
CA TYR A 244 9.46 2.55 -8.10
C TYR A 244 8.81 3.71 -7.33
N VAL A 245 8.16 4.65 -8.03
CA VAL A 245 7.43 5.79 -7.43
C VAL A 245 6.16 5.31 -6.73
N CYS A 246 5.41 4.41 -7.35
CA CYS A 246 4.22 3.81 -6.76
C CYS A 246 4.58 2.90 -5.56
N TYR A 247 5.70 2.17 -5.62
CA TYR A 247 6.29 1.45 -4.48
C TYR A 247 6.71 2.38 -3.32
N ASN A 248 7.37 3.51 -3.59
CA ASN A 248 7.72 4.50 -2.55
C ASN A 248 6.49 5.15 -1.89
N ILE A 249 5.39 5.32 -2.63
CA ILE A 249 4.14 5.83 -2.07
C ILE A 249 3.45 4.78 -1.20
N LEU A 250 3.51 3.51 -1.59
CA LEU A 250 3.07 2.40 -0.76
C LEU A 250 3.98 2.21 0.47
N LEU A 251 5.28 2.44 0.37
CA LEU A 251 6.16 2.45 1.54
C LEU A 251 5.83 3.61 2.48
N LYS A 252 5.56 4.82 1.96
CA LYS A 252 5.06 5.95 2.76
C LYS A 252 3.72 5.63 3.43
N PHE A 253 2.86 4.89 2.75
CA PHE A 253 1.61 4.36 3.31
C PHE A 253 1.84 3.38 4.47
N PHE A 254 2.78 2.45 4.36
CA PHE A 254 3.13 1.54 5.46
C PHE A 254 3.84 2.24 6.63
N PHE A 255 4.57 3.33 6.36
CA PHE A 255 5.09 4.23 7.40
C PHE A 255 3.97 4.87 8.24
N ILE A 256 2.83 5.19 7.61
CA ILE A 256 1.66 5.82 8.26
C ILE A 256 0.85 4.80 9.07
N ILE A 257 0.69 3.57 8.57
CA ILE A 257 -0.15 2.53 9.22
C ILE A 257 0.63 1.73 10.28
N THR A 258 1.93 1.97 10.45
CA THR A 258 2.67 1.32 11.55
C THR A 258 2.23 1.92 12.90
N PRO A 259 1.69 1.13 13.84
CA PRO A 259 1.31 1.64 15.16
C PRO A 259 2.51 2.31 15.82
N LEU A 260 2.31 3.51 16.36
CA LEU A 260 3.30 4.21 17.21
C LEU A 260 3.77 3.37 18.42
N LYS A 261 3.13 2.23 18.70
CA LYS A 261 3.52 1.27 19.74
C LYS A 261 4.78 0.45 19.43
N GLU A 262 5.24 0.36 18.17
CA GLU A 262 6.55 -0.26 17.86
C GLU A 262 7.75 0.69 18.09
N LYS A 263 7.53 1.97 18.42
CA LYS A 263 8.59 2.89 18.87
C LYS A 263 9.02 2.69 20.33
N LYS A 264 8.51 1.66 21.02
CA LYS A 264 8.88 1.33 22.41
C LYS A 264 9.65 0.01 22.53
N TYR A 265 10.58 -0.27 21.62
CA TYR A 265 11.69 -1.21 21.88
C TYR A 265 12.95 -0.73 21.15
N THR A 266 13.57 0.31 21.71
CA THR A 266 15.01 0.55 21.66
C THR A 266 15.55 0.42 23.06
#